data_AF-A0A7X3TNA7-F1
#
_entry.id   AF-A0A7X3TNA7-F1
#
_cell.length_a   1.000
_cell.length_b   1.000
_cell.length_c   1.000
_cell.angle_alpha   90.00
_cell.angle_beta   90.00
_cell.angle_gamma   90.00
#
_symmetry.space_group_name_H-M   'P 1'
#
loop_
_entity.id
_entity.type
_entity.pdbx_description
1 polymer ?
#
loop_
_entity_poly.entity_id
_entity_poly.type
_entity_poly.pdbx_seq_one_letter_code
_entity_poly.pdbx_strand_id
1 'polypeptide(L)'
;MDTKNRYLPLLIAQIGVATSELHDSRLRIKHYDATNTFFFPDSFSPEDLRAAESVACRAAKTSRLPLDLSFDHYEVDETDDRSPVDRARARVLRKLHSMEVDRIVKLAKAGDISRNALLLIDGSIEFYVDMERHKEAFRNVVGVAKSFDLHRPYLTGSGAERVGAIISRLPTGHRTPARGTPHRNLTIASWYLRLHGRSQMASLEYSDGVVKIEVFPDQPSTDSPKMDASRCNRLSEHVRALRAPATPNTDARWASHLYPVHLTERYIKTQFRNDQSIRACL
;
A
#
# COMPACT_ATOMS: atom_id res chain seq x y z
N MET A 1 11.06 -5.33 -28.61
CA MET A 1 10.72 -3.90 -28.57
C MET A 1 9.24 -3.78 -28.87
N ASP A 2 8.55 -2.78 -28.36
CA ASP A 2 7.15 -2.52 -28.77
C ASP A 2 7.08 -1.83 -30.14
N THR A 3 5.89 -1.59 -30.66
CA THR A 3 5.66 -0.93 -31.97
C THR A 3 6.15 0.52 -32.03
N LYS A 4 6.37 1.16 -30.87
CA LYS A 4 7.00 2.48 -30.74
C LYS A 4 8.54 2.37 -30.60
N ASN A 5 9.11 1.19 -30.89
CA ASN A 5 10.53 0.87 -30.79
C ASN A 5 11.12 1.06 -29.37
N ARG A 6 10.28 0.92 -28.32
CA ARG A 6 10.70 1.02 -26.93
C ARG A 6 11.19 -0.33 -26.42
N TYR A 7 12.22 -0.31 -25.58
CA TYR A 7 12.71 -1.51 -24.89
C TYR A 7 11.67 -2.02 -23.89
N LEU A 8 11.39 -3.33 -23.94
CA LEU A 8 10.49 -3.99 -23.01
C LEU A 8 11.33 -4.62 -21.89
N PRO A 9 11.24 -4.13 -20.64
CA PRO A 9 12.08 -4.64 -19.57
C PRO A 9 11.67 -6.05 -19.12
N LEU A 10 12.67 -6.89 -18.91
CA LEU A 10 12.55 -8.09 -18.07
C LEU A 10 12.84 -7.68 -16.63
N LEU A 11 11.95 -8.02 -15.70
CA LEU A 11 12.06 -7.57 -14.31
C LEU A 11 12.00 -8.74 -13.36
N ILE A 12 12.93 -8.79 -12.41
CA ILE A 12 12.77 -9.61 -11.22
C ILE A 12 12.41 -8.70 -10.05
N ALA A 13 11.37 -9.08 -9.30
CA ALA A 13 10.97 -8.38 -8.09
C ALA A 13 10.91 -9.36 -6.92
N GLN A 14 11.45 -8.93 -5.78
CA GLN A 14 11.22 -9.57 -4.50
C GLN A 14 10.01 -8.89 -3.87
N ILE A 15 8.92 -9.63 -3.73
CA ILE A 15 7.63 -9.12 -3.25
C ILE A 15 7.33 -9.82 -1.93
N GLY A 16 7.08 -9.04 -0.88
CA GLY A 16 6.87 -9.58 0.46
C GLY A 16 5.72 -8.86 1.17
N VAL A 17 4.93 -9.64 1.91
CA VAL A 17 3.85 -9.16 2.77
C VAL A 17 4.11 -9.71 4.17
N ALA A 18 4.08 -8.84 5.17
CA ALA A 18 4.15 -9.23 6.57
C ALA A 18 3.01 -8.62 7.37
N THR A 19 2.61 -9.32 8.42
CA THR A 19 1.67 -8.80 9.41
C THR A 19 2.29 -8.90 10.79
N SER A 20 2.26 -7.78 11.50
CA SER A 20 2.69 -7.66 12.88
C SER A 20 1.50 -7.37 13.78
N GLU A 21 1.43 -8.04 14.92
CA GLU A 21 0.45 -7.76 15.97
C GLU A 21 1.09 -6.89 17.04
N LEU A 22 0.44 -5.78 17.38
CA LEU A 22 0.78 -4.95 18.53
C LEU A 22 -0.21 -5.27 19.66
N HIS A 23 0.27 -5.91 20.72
CA HIS A 23 -0.50 -6.25 21.90
C HIS A 23 0.31 -5.95 23.16
N ASP A 24 -0.27 -5.28 24.15
CA ASP A 24 0.42 -4.86 25.39
C ASP A 24 1.77 -4.17 25.15
N SER A 25 1.80 -3.23 24.19
CA SER A 25 3.02 -2.51 23.77
C SER A 25 4.14 -3.39 23.20
N ARG A 26 3.85 -4.66 22.89
CA ARG A 26 4.79 -5.58 22.23
C ARG A 26 4.37 -5.81 20.79
N LEU A 27 5.31 -5.57 19.88
CA LEU A 27 5.14 -5.86 18.46
C LEU A 27 5.71 -7.25 18.15
N ARG A 28 4.91 -8.12 17.54
CA ARG A 28 5.34 -9.46 17.12
C ARG A 28 4.97 -9.71 15.67
N ILE A 29 5.91 -10.23 14.87
CA ILE A 29 5.59 -10.73 13.54
C ILE A 29 4.72 -11.98 13.69
N LYS A 30 3.53 -11.95 13.09
CA LYS A 30 2.62 -13.10 13.03
C LYS A 30 2.82 -13.89 11.75
N HIS A 31 2.98 -13.18 10.65
CA HIS A 31 3.05 -13.76 9.33
C HIS A 31 4.02 -13.02 8.44
N TYR A 32 4.65 -13.77 7.55
CA TYR A 32 5.49 -13.27 6.49
C TYR A 32 5.39 -14.24 5.31
N ASP A 33 5.06 -13.71 4.14
CA ASP A 33 5.18 -14.42 2.88
C ASP A 33 6.01 -13.57 1.93
N ALA A 34 6.83 -14.21 1.11
CA ALA A 34 7.49 -13.55 0.01
C ALA A 34 7.64 -14.44 -1.21
N THR A 35 7.85 -13.81 -2.35
CA THR A 35 8.11 -14.47 -3.61
C THR A 35 9.12 -13.66 -4.41
N ASN A 36 9.93 -14.36 -5.19
CA ASN A 36 10.78 -13.76 -6.21
C ASN A 36 10.07 -14.02 -7.53
N THR A 37 9.50 -12.98 -8.12
CA THR A 37 8.73 -13.11 -9.34
C THR A 37 9.48 -12.48 -10.50
N PHE A 38 9.67 -13.25 -11.55
CA PHE A 38 10.15 -12.75 -12.83
C PHE A 38 8.96 -12.34 -13.69
N PHE A 39 9.01 -11.12 -14.22
CA PHE A 39 7.96 -10.50 -15.01
C PHE A 39 8.41 -10.39 -16.47
N PHE A 40 7.67 -11.06 -17.34
CA PHE A 40 7.87 -11.02 -18.78
C PHE A 40 6.81 -10.12 -19.45
N PRO A 41 7.14 -9.43 -20.55
CA PRO A 41 6.12 -8.85 -21.41
C PRO A 41 5.34 -9.97 -22.11
N ASP A 42 4.03 -9.81 -22.23
CA ASP A 42 3.14 -10.75 -22.93
C ASP A 42 3.33 -10.79 -24.46
N SER A 43 4.17 -9.90 -25.01
CA SER A 43 4.56 -9.91 -26.42
C SER A 43 5.43 -11.12 -26.82
N PHE A 44 5.90 -11.92 -25.86
CA PHE A 44 6.64 -13.16 -26.14
C PHE A 44 5.72 -14.24 -26.68
N SER A 45 6.19 -15.05 -27.63
CA SER A 45 5.46 -16.24 -28.03
C SER A 45 5.37 -17.20 -26.82
N PRO A 46 4.29 -18.00 -26.69
CA PRO A 46 4.17 -18.97 -25.59
C PRO A 46 5.33 -19.98 -25.54
N GLU A 47 5.96 -20.27 -26.68
CA GLU A 47 7.12 -21.16 -26.74
C GLU A 47 8.38 -20.50 -26.19
N ASP A 48 8.68 -19.26 -26.62
CA ASP A 48 9.82 -18.49 -26.12
C ASP A 48 9.70 -18.23 -24.62
N LEU A 49 8.48 -17.96 -24.15
CA LEU A 49 8.18 -17.77 -22.73
C LEU A 49 8.51 -19.02 -21.91
N ARG A 50 8.02 -20.19 -22.32
CA ARG A 50 8.34 -21.46 -21.63
C ARG A 50 9.84 -21.76 -21.64
N ALA A 51 10.52 -21.47 -22.76
CA ALA A 51 11.96 -21.64 -22.85
C ALA A 51 12.70 -20.71 -21.87
N ALA A 52 12.33 -19.42 -21.84
CA ALA A 52 12.92 -18.42 -20.95
C ALA A 52 12.68 -18.76 -19.46
N GLU A 53 11.45 -19.13 -19.09
CA GLU A 53 11.12 -19.57 -17.73
C GLU A 53 11.93 -20.81 -17.30
N SER A 54 12.08 -21.78 -18.21
CA SER A 54 12.88 -22.99 -17.96
C SER A 54 14.36 -22.69 -17.75
N VAL A 55 14.94 -21.80 -18.56
CA VAL A 55 16.33 -21.33 -18.41
C VAL A 55 16.51 -20.60 -17.08
N ALA A 56 15.63 -19.64 -16.77
CA ALA A 56 15.69 -18.88 -15.53
C ALA A 56 15.54 -19.77 -14.29
N CYS A 57 14.59 -20.72 -14.30
CA CYS A 57 14.45 -21.72 -13.24
C CYS A 57 15.72 -22.54 -13.03
N ARG A 58 16.34 -23.00 -14.13
CA ARG A 58 17.56 -23.80 -14.06
C ARG A 58 18.71 -23.00 -13.46
N ALA A 59 18.97 -21.81 -14.00
CA ALA A 59 20.01 -20.91 -13.52
C ALA A 59 19.85 -20.62 -12.03
N ALA A 60 18.63 -20.25 -11.62
CA ALA A 60 18.31 -19.93 -10.23
C ALA A 60 18.55 -21.10 -9.28
N LYS A 61 18.18 -22.33 -9.67
CA LYS A 61 18.38 -23.55 -8.85
C LYS A 61 19.83 -24.03 -8.80
N THR A 62 20.59 -23.85 -9.88
CA THR A 62 22.00 -24.28 -9.96
C THR A 62 22.99 -23.27 -9.40
N SER A 63 22.52 -22.05 -9.08
CA SER A 63 23.35 -21.00 -8.51
C SER A 63 23.87 -21.39 -7.12
N ARG A 64 24.96 -20.74 -6.67
CA ARG A 64 25.52 -20.96 -5.32
C ARG A 64 24.54 -20.61 -4.19
N LEU A 65 23.56 -19.75 -4.48
CA LEU A 65 22.51 -19.35 -3.56
C LEU A 65 21.17 -19.61 -4.25
N PRO A 66 20.64 -20.84 -4.22
CA PRO A 66 19.44 -21.20 -4.98
C PRO A 66 18.26 -20.29 -4.67
N LEU A 67 17.47 -19.92 -5.68
CA LEU A 67 16.31 -19.03 -5.54
C LEU A 67 15.05 -19.71 -6.12
N ASP A 68 13.97 -19.73 -5.34
CA ASP A 68 12.66 -20.11 -5.86
C ASP A 68 12.06 -18.94 -6.64
N LEU A 69 11.79 -19.20 -7.92
CA LEU A 69 11.19 -18.25 -8.84
C LEU A 69 9.72 -18.59 -9.09
N SER A 70 8.90 -17.55 -9.11
CA SER A 70 7.59 -17.56 -9.74
C SER A 70 7.63 -16.68 -10.99
N PHE A 71 6.65 -16.87 -11.87
CA PHE A 71 6.57 -16.14 -13.14
C PHE A 71 5.25 -15.42 -13.24
N ASP A 72 5.29 -14.24 -13.83
CA ASP A 72 4.12 -13.42 -14.11
C ASP A 72 4.37 -12.57 -15.37
N HIS A 73 3.31 -11.98 -15.90
CA HIS A 73 3.32 -11.29 -17.17
C HIS A 73 2.72 -9.90 -17.02
N TYR A 74 3.29 -8.93 -17.72
CA TYR A 74 2.71 -7.60 -17.85
C TYR A 74 2.30 -7.33 -19.30
N GLU A 75 1.18 -6.64 -19.42
CA GLU A 75 0.58 -6.32 -20.71
C GLU A 75 1.38 -5.26 -21.45
N VAL A 76 1.67 -5.54 -22.72
CA VAL A 76 2.21 -4.58 -23.67
C VAL A 76 1.04 -3.93 -24.40
N ASP A 77 0.40 -2.98 -23.73
CA ASP A 77 -0.59 -2.11 -24.36
C ASP A 77 0.12 -0.97 -25.11
N GLU A 78 -0.11 -0.91 -26.42
CA GLU A 78 0.47 0.11 -27.32
C GLU A 78 -0.26 1.44 -27.24
N THR A 79 -1.52 1.42 -26.82
CA THR A 79 -2.36 2.61 -26.59
C THR A 79 -2.04 3.27 -25.24
N ASP A 80 -1.37 2.55 -24.35
CA ASP A 80 -0.89 3.07 -23.08
C ASP A 80 0.39 3.92 -23.27
N ASP A 81 0.25 5.21 -23.00
CA ASP A 81 1.34 6.19 -23.09
C ASP A 81 2.38 6.08 -21.98
N ARG A 82 2.10 5.30 -20.91
CA ARG A 82 3.09 5.04 -19.86
C ARG A 82 4.33 4.34 -20.42
N SER A 83 5.47 4.55 -19.77
CA SER A 83 6.69 3.85 -20.13
C SER A 83 6.52 2.34 -19.89
N PRO A 84 7.18 1.46 -20.67
CA PRO A 84 7.17 0.02 -20.41
C PRO A 84 7.61 -0.36 -18.99
N VAL A 85 8.55 0.41 -18.42
CA VAL A 85 9.01 0.24 -17.03
C VAL A 85 7.88 0.53 -16.02
N ASP A 86 7.11 1.59 -16.22
CA ASP A 86 5.98 1.93 -15.34
C ASP A 86 4.87 0.89 -15.42
N ARG A 87 4.60 0.34 -16.61
CA ARG A 87 3.62 -0.75 -16.79
C ARG A 87 4.03 -2.00 -16.02
N ALA A 88 5.29 -2.40 -16.15
CA ALA A 88 5.78 -3.56 -15.45
C ALA A 88 5.86 -3.32 -13.93
N ARG A 89 6.23 -2.11 -13.47
CA ARG A 89 6.13 -1.72 -12.06
C ARG A 89 4.68 -1.77 -11.55
N ALA A 90 3.71 -1.34 -12.34
CA ALA A 90 2.30 -1.45 -12.00
C ALA A 90 1.87 -2.93 -11.85
N ARG A 91 2.42 -3.83 -12.66
CA ARG A 91 2.17 -5.27 -12.53
C ARG A 91 2.76 -5.86 -11.25
N VAL A 92 3.97 -5.45 -10.86
CA VAL A 92 4.59 -5.80 -9.57
C VAL A 92 3.72 -5.34 -8.41
N LEU A 93 3.25 -4.09 -8.42
CA LEU A 93 2.36 -3.55 -7.39
C LEU A 93 1.02 -4.30 -7.35
N ARG A 94 0.44 -4.67 -8.51
CA ARG A 94 -0.77 -5.50 -8.56
C ARG A 94 -0.55 -6.87 -7.91
N LYS A 95 0.61 -7.50 -8.11
CA LYS A 95 0.97 -8.77 -7.47
C LYS A 95 1.11 -8.61 -5.95
N LEU A 96 1.76 -7.54 -5.48
CA LEU A 96 1.82 -7.18 -4.06
C LEU A 96 0.41 -7.03 -3.47
N HIS A 97 -0.46 -6.24 -4.10
CA HIS A 97 -1.83 -6.04 -3.61
C HIS A 97 -2.64 -7.33 -3.59
N SER A 98 -2.46 -8.23 -4.56
CA SER A 98 -3.10 -9.56 -4.52
C SER A 98 -2.64 -10.37 -3.31
N MET A 99 -1.33 -10.38 -3.01
CA MET A 99 -0.81 -11.07 -1.82
C MET A 99 -1.34 -10.45 -0.52
N GLU A 100 -1.48 -9.12 -0.47
CA GLU A 100 -2.09 -8.40 0.66
C GLU A 100 -3.57 -8.78 0.83
N VAL A 101 -4.36 -8.82 -0.25
CA VAL A 101 -5.76 -9.27 -0.20
C VAL A 101 -5.85 -10.70 0.33
N ASP A 102 -5.04 -11.62 -0.17
CA ASP A 102 -5.00 -13.00 0.31
C ASP A 102 -4.70 -13.07 1.81
N ARG A 103 -3.76 -12.24 2.28
CA ARG A 103 -3.39 -12.15 3.70
C ARG A 103 -4.53 -11.58 4.55
N ILE A 104 -5.18 -10.50 4.11
CA ILE A 104 -6.35 -9.89 4.77
C ILE A 104 -7.47 -10.93 4.92
N VAL A 105 -7.79 -11.66 3.85
CA VAL A 105 -8.84 -12.68 3.85
C VAL A 105 -8.51 -13.83 4.79
N LYS A 106 -7.26 -14.30 4.83
CA LYS A 106 -6.80 -15.34 5.76
C LYS A 106 -6.95 -14.90 7.23
N LEU A 107 -6.49 -13.69 7.55
CA LEU A 107 -6.58 -13.12 8.89
C LEU A 107 -8.04 -12.92 9.34
N ALA A 108 -8.90 -12.42 8.44
CA ALA A 108 -10.33 -12.28 8.73
C ALA A 108 -11.01 -13.63 8.99
N LYS A 109 -10.69 -14.66 8.20
CA LYS A 109 -11.19 -16.03 8.40
C LYS A 109 -10.70 -16.67 9.70
N ALA A 110 -9.46 -16.37 10.10
CA ALA A 110 -8.90 -16.84 11.37
C ALA A 110 -9.47 -16.12 12.60
N GLY A 111 -10.21 -15.02 12.41
CA GLY A 111 -10.73 -14.19 13.50
C GLY A 111 -9.70 -13.20 14.08
N ASP A 112 -8.51 -13.12 13.49
CA ASP A 112 -7.44 -12.19 13.90
C ASP A 112 -7.83 -10.73 13.63
N ILE A 113 -8.74 -10.51 12.67
CA ILE A 113 -9.32 -9.19 12.39
C ILE A 113 -10.79 -9.19 12.80
N SER A 114 -11.14 -8.30 13.72
CA SER A 114 -12.48 -8.19 14.28
C SER A 114 -12.80 -6.74 14.65
N ARG A 115 -13.97 -6.50 15.24
CA ARG A 115 -14.32 -5.18 15.77
C ARG A 115 -13.36 -4.69 16.86
N ASN A 116 -12.68 -5.62 17.54
CA ASN A 116 -11.74 -5.34 18.63
C ASN A 116 -10.27 -5.47 18.19
N ALA A 117 -10.02 -5.93 16.96
CA ALA A 117 -8.69 -6.13 16.40
C ALA A 117 -8.67 -5.61 14.97
N LEU A 118 -8.26 -4.34 14.81
CA LEU A 118 -8.21 -3.67 13.52
C LEU A 118 -6.94 -4.05 12.76
N LEU A 119 -7.04 -4.21 11.44
CA LEU A 119 -5.88 -4.35 10.58
C LEU A 119 -5.55 -3.00 9.94
N LEU A 120 -4.34 -2.52 10.17
CA LEU A 120 -3.82 -1.31 9.54
C LEU A 120 -3.00 -1.69 8.30
N ILE A 121 -3.28 -1.03 7.18
CA ILE A 121 -2.55 -1.19 5.91
C ILE A 121 -1.76 0.08 5.62
N ASP A 122 -0.52 -0.08 5.17
CA ASP A 122 0.29 1.03 4.68
C ASP A 122 -0.09 1.36 3.23
N GLY A 123 -0.78 2.48 3.03
CA GLY A 123 -1.26 2.91 1.73
C GLY A 123 -2.77 3.05 1.66
N SER A 124 -3.22 3.46 0.48
CA SER A 124 -4.64 3.68 0.19
C SER A 124 -5.32 2.36 -0.12
N ILE A 125 -6.52 2.14 0.43
CA ILE A 125 -7.34 0.98 0.09
C ILE A 125 -7.93 1.10 -1.33
N GLU A 126 -7.89 2.27 -1.95
CA GLU A 126 -8.36 2.51 -3.33
C GLU A 126 -7.60 1.62 -4.36
N PHE A 127 -6.37 1.19 -4.05
CA PHE A 127 -5.57 0.38 -4.97
C PHE A 127 -6.05 -1.08 -5.11
N TYR A 128 -6.84 -1.60 -4.18
CA TYR A 128 -7.33 -2.98 -4.24
C TYR A 128 -8.54 -3.11 -5.18
N VAL A 129 -8.42 -4.00 -6.17
CA VAL A 129 -9.42 -4.21 -7.23
C VAL A 129 -10.57 -5.15 -6.81
N ASP A 130 -10.33 -6.09 -5.90
CA ASP A 130 -11.31 -7.14 -5.52
C ASP A 130 -11.94 -6.94 -4.14
N MET A 131 -11.92 -5.72 -3.61
CA MET A 131 -12.45 -5.48 -2.25
C MET A 131 -13.93 -5.80 -2.13
N GLU A 132 -14.72 -5.64 -3.20
CA GLU A 132 -16.16 -5.89 -3.19
C GLU A 132 -16.47 -7.36 -2.85
N ARG A 133 -15.72 -8.28 -3.46
CA ARG A 133 -15.80 -9.72 -3.19
C ARG A 133 -15.43 -10.07 -1.75
N HIS A 134 -14.58 -9.25 -1.13
CA HIS A 134 -14.02 -9.48 0.20
C HIS A 134 -14.49 -8.44 1.23
N LYS A 135 -15.62 -7.76 0.98
CA LYS A 135 -16.08 -6.60 1.76
C LYS A 135 -16.09 -6.82 3.27
N GLU A 136 -16.47 -8.02 3.73
CA GLU A 136 -16.53 -8.32 5.17
C GLU A 136 -15.13 -8.40 5.80
N ALA A 137 -14.13 -8.91 5.06
CA ALA A 137 -12.74 -8.92 5.53
C ALA A 137 -12.19 -7.48 5.61
N PHE A 138 -12.58 -6.61 4.67
CA PHE A 138 -12.14 -5.22 4.63
C PHE A 138 -12.89 -4.29 5.60
N ARG A 139 -13.99 -4.72 6.22
CA ARG A 139 -14.77 -3.89 7.17
C ARG A 139 -13.94 -3.37 8.34
N ASN A 140 -12.99 -4.18 8.81
CA ASN A 140 -12.11 -3.88 9.94
C ASN A 140 -10.69 -3.49 9.49
N VAL A 141 -10.53 -3.17 8.20
CA VAL A 141 -9.28 -2.68 7.61
C VAL A 141 -9.27 -1.15 7.63
N VAL A 142 -8.11 -0.60 7.99
CA VAL A 142 -7.84 0.83 8.01
C VAL A 142 -6.64 1.11 7.11
N GLY A 143 -6.88 1.72 5.95
CA GLY A 143 -5.81 2.23 5.09
C GLY A 143 -5.26 3.53 5.65
N VAL A 144 -3.94 3.66 5.66
CA VAL A 144 -3.26 4.89 6.05
C VAL A 144 -2.32 5.30 4.92
N ALA A 145 -2.75 6.27 4.11
CA ALA A 145 -1.97 6.79 3.00
C ALA A 145 -1.18 8.03 3.42
N LYS A 146 0.12 8.01 3.13
CA LYS A 146 1.06 9.13 3.36
C LYS A 146 1.21 10.04 2.13
N SER A 147 0.76 9.57 0.98
CA SER A 147 0.74 10.30 -0.29
C SER A 147 -0.68 10.37 -0.80
N PHE A 148 -1.14 11.57 -1.16
CA PHE A 148 -2.48 11.85 -1.64
C PHE A 148 -2.48 13.17 -2.43
N ASP A 149 -3.46 13.33 -3.32
CA ASP A 149 -3.57 14.52 -4.17
C ASP A 149 -4.02 15.76 -3.37
N LEU A 150 -3.12 16.75 -3.26
CA LEU A 150 -3.36 18.02 -2.56
C LEU A 150 -4.28 18.97 -3.32
N HIS A 151 -4.42 18.80 -4.64
CA HIS A 151 -5.28 19.62 -5.48
C HIS A 151 -6.73 19.12 -5.49
N ARG A 152 -6.97 17.92 -4.97
CA ARG A 152 -8.31 17.33 -4.90
C ARG A 152 -9.28 18.29 -4.20
N PRO A 153 -10.47 18.55 -4.76
CA PRO A 153 -11.52 19.30 -4.08
C PRO A 153 -12.00 18.56 -2.85
N TYR A 154 -12.24 19.31 -1.78
CA TYR A 154 -12.81 18.83 -0.53
C TYR A 154 -13.95 19.76 -0.12
N LEU A 155 -15.14 19.19 0.02
CA LEU A 155 -16.34 19.95 0.37
C LEU A 155 -16.31 20.31 1.87
N THR A 156 -16.41 21.61 2.15
CA THR A 156 -16.57 22.20 3.49
C THR A 156 -17.98 22.78 3.63
N GLY A 157 -18.32 23.35 4.79
CA GLY A 157 -19.59 24.06 4.97
C GLY A 157 -19.68 25.37 4.18
N SER A 158 -18.55 25.92 3.75
CA SER A 158 -18.43 27.20 3.02
C SER A 158 -18.17 27.04 1.51
N GLY A 159 -18.11 25.80 1.00
CA GLY A 159 -17.86 25.50 -0.41
C GLY A 159 -16.80 24.43 -0.61
N ALA A 160 -16.27 24.30 -1.82
CA ALA A 160 -15.16 23.39 -2.11
C ALA A 160 -13.82 24.10 -1.91
N GLU A 161 -12.91 23.50 -1.13
CA GLU A 161 -11.53 23.96 -0.98
C GLU A 161 -10.56 22.84 -1.38
N ARG A 162 -9.33 23.19 -1.73
CA ARG A 162 -8.29 22.18 -2.02
C ARG A 162 -7.85 21.49 -0.73
N VAL A 163 -7.61 20.18 -0.78
CA VAL A 163 -7.09 19.40 0.36
C VAL A 163 -5.86 20.06 0.99
N GLY A 164 -4.91 20.52 0.16
CA GLY A 164 -3.70 21.21 0.64
C GLY A 164 -3.98 22.43 1.52
N ALA A 165 -5.00 23.23 1.17
CA ALA A 165 -5.40 24.42 1.93
C ALA A 165 -6.09 24.07 3.26
N ILE A 166 -6.79 22.93 3.32
CA ILE A 166 -7.45 22.47 4.54
C ILE A 166 -6.41 21.91 5.50
N ILE A 167 -5.55 21.01 5.02
CA ILE A 167 -4.56 20.36 5.88
C ILE A 167 -3.54 21.39 6.40
N SER A 168 -3.18 22.42 5.64
CA SER A 168 -2.21 23.44 6.08
C SER A 168 -2.61 24.18 7.36
N ARG A 169 -3.92 24.22 7.65
CA ARG A 169 -4.55 24.83 8.82
C ARG A 169 -4.99 23.81 9.88
N LEU A 170 -4.82 22.51 9.63
CA LEU A 170 -5.27 21.44 10.52
C LEU A 170 -4.34 21.31 11.74
N PRO A 171 -4.81 21.56 12.97
CA PRO A 171 -3.98 21.48 14.17
C PRO A 171 -3.50 20.06 14.48
N THR A 172 -2.41 19.93 15.25
CA THR A 172 -1.88 18.62 15.68
C THR A 172 -2.94 17.81 16.41
N GLY A 173 -3.19 16.60 15.93
CA GLY A 173 -4.19 15.70 16.50
C GLY A 173 -5.60 15.86 15.98
N HIS A 174 -5.86 16.89 15.19
CA HIS A 174 -7.19 17.14 14.64
C HIS A 174 -7.32 16.39 13.31
N ARG A 175 -8.57 16.09 12.97
CA ARG A 175 -8.95 15.50 11.69
C ARG A 175 -9.93 16.37 10.93
N THR A 176 -9.98 16.20 9.61
CA THR A 176 -11.11 16.69 8.82
C THR A 176 -12.34 15.81 9.09
N PRO A 177 -13.55 16.30 8.75
CA PRO A 177 -14.73 15.43 8.63
C PRO A 177 -14.45 14.21 7.74
N ALA A 178 -15.15 13.11 7.99
CA ALA A 178 -15.10 11.96 7.09
C ALA A 178 -15.96 12.23 5.86
N ARG A 179 -15.44 11.89 4.68
CA ARG A 179 -16.13 12.06 3.40
C ARG A 179 -16.17 10.73 2.66
N GLY A 180 -17.35 10.41 2.19
CA GLY A 180 -17.55 9.37 1.19
C GLY A 180 -17.00 9.75 -0.16
N THR A 181 -16.31 8.84 -0.81
CA THR A 181 -16.01 8.97 -2.24
C THR A 181 -16.40 7.67 -2.94
N PRO A 182 -17.21 7.76 -4.01
CA PRO A 182 -17.42 6.62 -4.90
C PRO A 182 -16.07 6.16 -5.46
N HIS A 183 -15.82 4.86 -5.39
CA HIS A 183 -14.60 4.25 -5.89
C HIS A 183 -14.95 2.89 -6.51
N ARG A 184 -14.90 2.81 -7.84
CA ARG A 184 -15.44 1.68 -8.60
C ARG A 184 -16.90 1.43 -8.20
N ASN A 185 -17.25 0.21 -7.81
CA ASN A 185 -18.60 -0.17 -7.38
C ASN A 185 -18.83 0.02 -5.86
N LEU A 186 -17.88 0.67 -5.17
CA LEU A 186 -17.88 0.79 -3.72
C LEU A 186 -17.84 2.25 -3.31
N THR A 187 -18.02 2.49 -2.01
CA THR A 187 -17.80 3.79 -1.42
C THR A 187 -16.75 3.66 -0.33
N ILE A 188 -15.72 4.51 -0.39
CA ILE A 188 -14.66 4.57 0.60
C ILE A 188 -14.88 5.84 1.43
N ALA A 189 -14.88 5.71 2.76
CA ALA A 189 -14.88 6.86 3.63
C ALA A 189 -13.43 7.26 3.92
N SER A 190 -13.11 8.54 3.76
CA SER A 190 -11.77 9.06 4.01
C SER A 190 -11.76 10.39 4.74
N TRP A 191 -10.69 10.64 5.50
CA TRP A 191 -10.40 11.93 6.13
C TRP A 191 -8.90 12.10 6.32
N TYR A 192 -8.48 13.33 6.62
CA TYR A 192 -7.09 13.66 6.89
C TYR A 192 -6.87 13.84 8.39
N LEU A 193 -5.76 13.33 8.92
CA LEU A 193 -5.36 13.43 10.32
C LEU A 193 -3.95 14.00 10.41
N ARG A 194 -3.77 15.05 11.23
CA ARG A 194 -2.46 15.64 11.54
C ARG A 194 -1.82 14.89 12.71
N LEU A 195 -0.75 14.15 12.47
CA LEU A 195 0.01 13.41 13.48
C LEU A 195 0.96 14.30 14.28
N HIS A 196 1.71 15.16 13.57
CA HIS A 196 2.74 16.04 14.12
C HIS A 196 2.48 17.49 13.74
N GLY A 197 2.92 18.42 14.58
CA GLY A 197 2.76 19.85 14.32
C GLY A 197 3.74 20.35 13.27
N ARG A 198 3.34 21.38 12.50
CA ARG A 198 4.20 21.98 11.46
C ARG A 198 5.52 22.51 12.02
N SER A 199 5.53 23.03 13.25
CA SER A 199 6.74 23.51 13.93
C SER A 199 7.79 22.43 14.19
N GLN A 200 7.41 21.15 14.09
CA GLN A 200 8.33 20.02 14.28
C GLN A 200 8.93 19.55 12.95
N MET A 201 8.44 20.05 11.80
CA MET A 201 8.82 19.54 10.48
C MET A 201 10.06 20.27 9.96
N ALA A 202 10.99 19.50 9.40
CA ALA A 202 12.15 20.06 8.68
C ALA A 202 11.78 20.54 7.27
N SER A 203 10.74 19.96 6.67
CA SER A 203 10.26 20.33 5.34
C SER A 203 9.10 21.35 5.43
N LEU A 204 8.94 22.12 4.34
CA LEU A 204 7.83 23.07 4.17
C LEU A 204 6.58 22.42 3.54
N GLU A 205 6.63 21.12 3.20
CA GLU A 205 5.54 20.42 2.54
C GLU A 205 4.31 20.32 3.46
N TYR A 206 3.15 20.74 2.95
CA TYR A 206 1.92 20.80 3.75
C TYR A 206 1.39 19.43 4.18
N SER A 207 1.76 18.39 3.44
CA SER A 207 1.42 16.98 3.70
C SER A 207 2.26 16.35 4.80
N ASP A 208 3.39 16.91 5.17
CA ASP A 208 4.27 16.30 6.17
C ASP A 208 3.60 16.29 7.54
N GLY A 209 3.61 15.11 8.18
CA GLY A 209 2.88 14.91 9.43
C GLY A 209 1.37 14.80 9.24
N VAL A 210 0.86 14.60 8.02
CA VAL A 210 -0.53 14.24 7.72
C VAL A 210 -0.60 12.85 7.14
N VAL A 211 -1.64 12.13 7.53
CA VAL A 211 -2.06 10.91 6.84
C VAL A 211 -3.52 11.03 6.38
N LYS A 212 -3.84 10.43 5.23
CA LYS A 212 -5.21 10.18 4.79
C LYS A 212 -5.61 8.80 5.33
N ILE A 213 -6.63 8.76 6.18
CA ILE A 213 -7.22 7.53 6.71
C ILE A 213 -8.37 7.14 5.80
N GLU A 214 -8.45 5.86 5.44
CA GLU A 214 -9.47 5.30 4.57
C GLU A 214 -10.06 4.03 5.17
N VAL A 215 -11.38 3.89 5.12
CA VAL A 215 -12.11 2.74 5.63
C VAL A 215 -13.34 2.44 4.81
N PHE A 216 -13.82 1.21 4.92
CA PHE A 216 -15.19 0.90 4.51
C PHE A 216 -16.20 1.55 5.45
N PRO A 217 -17.23 2.22 4.89
CA PRO A 217 -18.29 2.83 5.68
C PRO A 217 -19.18 1.79 6.35
N ASP A 218 -19.75 2.15 7.49
CA ASP A 218 -20.66 1.28 8.24
C ASP A 218 -21.98 1.03 7.48
N GLN A 219 -22.41 2.04 6.73
CA GLN A 219 -23.57 2.03 5.84
C GLN A 219 -23.13 2.54 4.45
N PRO A 220 -22.79 1.65 3.51
CA PRO A 220 -22.44 2.02 2.15
C PRO A 220 -23.70 2.45 1.39
N SER A 221 -24.16 3.68 1.58
CA SER A 221 -25.15 4.29 0.70
C SER A 221 -24.44 5.08 -0.40
N THR A 222 -24.97 5.06 -1.62
CA THR A 222 -24.46 5.82 -2.78
C THR A 222 -24.49 7.33 -2.58
N ASP A 223 -25.45 7.86 -1.80
CA ASP A 223 -25.70 9.32 -1.77
C ASP A 223 -25.04 10.03 -0.58
N SER A 224 -24.87 9.36 0.56
CA SER A 224 -24.23 9.94 1.75
C SER A 224 -23.73 8.86 2.72
N PRO A 225 -22.57 8.22 2.46
CA PRO A 225 -22.05 7.21 3.38
C PRO A 225 -21.86 7.84 4.76
N LYS A 226 -22.67 7.36 5.72
CA LYS A 226 -22.63 7.84 7.09
C LYS A 226 -21.58 7.04 7.83
N MET A 227 -20.51 7.73 8.22
CA MET A 227 -19.57 7.24 9.21
C MET A 227 -20.04 7.68 10.58
N ASP A 228 -20.06 6.77 11.55
CA ASP A 228 -20.17 7.16 12.96
C ASP A 228 -18.98 8.05 13.32
N ALA A 229 -19.27 9.30 13.72
CA ALA A 229 -18.24 10.26 14.14
C ALA A 229 -17.38 9.71 15.29
N SER A 230 -17.97 8.90 16.17
CA SER A 230 -17.28 8.26 17.28
C SER A 230 -16.29 7.21 16.79
N ARG A 231 -16.66 6.41 15.78
CA ARG A 231 -15.74 5.49 15.09
C ARG A 231 -14.58 6.25 14.44
N CYS A 232 -14.85 7.32 13.70
CA CYS A 232 -13.78 8.14 13.10
C CYS A 232 -12.82 8.72 14.15
N ASN A 233 -13.34 9.19 15.28
CA ASN A 233 -12.52 9.70 16.39
C ASN A 233 -11.64 8.60 16.97
N ARG A 234 -12.22 7.45 17.33
CA ARG A 234 -11.46 6.30 17.86
C ARG A 234 -10.37 5.86 16.88
N LEU A 235 -10.69 5.67 15.61
CA LEU A 235 -9.70 5.28 14.60
C LEU A 235 -8.56 6.29 14.49
N SER A 236 -8.89 7.59 14.54
CA SER A 236 -7.89 8.66 14.48
C SER A 236 -6.98 8.67 15.72
N GLU A 237 -7.54 8.44 16.90
CA GLU A 237 -6.79 8.30 18.16
C GLU A 237 -5.84 7.10 18.11
N HIS A 238 -6.31 5.94 17.63
CA HIS A 238 -5.47 4.75 17.46
C HIS A 238 -4.33 5.03 16.49
N VAL A 239 -4.62 5.52 15.28
CA VAL A 239 -3.58 5.84 14.29
C VAL A 239 -2.58 6.87 14.85
N ARG A 240 -3.06 7.89 15.56
CA ARG A 240 -2.20 8.88 16.22
C ARG A 240 -1.30 8.27 17.30
N ALA A 241 -1.80 7.30 18.07
CA ALA A 241 -1.03 6.62 19.10
C ALA A 241 0.11 5.77 18.49
N LEU A 242 -0.05 5.31 17.25
CA LEU A 242 0.96 4.54 16.53
C LEU A 242 2.04 5.39 15.84
N ARG A 243 1.94 6.73 15.87
CA ARG A 243 2.92 7.62 15.23
C ARG A 243 4.34 7.35 15.74
N ALA A 244 5.33 7.48 14.86
CA ALA A 244 6.72 7.34 15.26
C ALA A 244 7.15 8.43 16.27
N PRO A 245 8.07 8.12 17.19
CA PRO A 245 8.79 9.15 17.93
C PRO A 245 9.42 10.14 16.96
N ALA A 246 9.56 11.40 17.37
CA ALA A 246 10.16 12.41 16.51
C ALA A 246 11.64 12.11 16.29
N THR A 247 12.00 11.64 15.10
CA THR A 247 13.38 11.36 14.69
C THR A 247 13.77 12.15 13.43
N PRO A 248 13.75 13.49 13.49
CA PRO A 248 13.92 14.34 12.32
C PRO A 248 15.27 14.18 11.60
N ASN A 249 16.28 13.65 12.28
CA ASN A 249 17.65 13.54 11.74
C ASN A 249 17.98 12.19 11.11
N THR A 250 17.08 11.20 11.17
CA THR A 250 17.38 9.83 10.68
C THR A 250 16.60 9.45 9.42
N ASP A 251 15.45 10.08 9.18
CA ASP A 251 14.60 9.77 8.02
C ASP A 251 13.81 11.02 7.63
N ALA A 252 13.94 11.49 6.39
CA ALA A 252 13.21 12.67 5.91
C ALA A 252 11.68 12.51 5.95
N ARG A 253 11.16 11.27 5.97
CA ARG A 253 9.72 10.95 5.98
C ARG A 253 9.19 10.57 7.35
N TRP A 254 10.00 10.69 8.41
CA TRP A 254 9.66 10.29 9.77
C TRP A 254 8.29 10.80 10.24
N ALA A 255 7.91 12.01 9.81
CA ALA A 255 6.72 12.72 10.25
C ALA A 255 5.42 11.99 9.93
N SER A 256 5.41 11.16 8.88
CA SER A 256 4.23 10.39 8.47
C SER A 256 4.39 8.90 8.77
N HIS A 257 5.45 8.50 9.49
CA HIS A 257 5.67 7.11 9.86
C HIS A 257 4.78 6.71 11.04
N LEU A 258 4.19 5.52 10.91
CA LEU A 258 3.64 4.79 12.04
C LEU A 258 4.69 3.78 12.48
N TYR A 259 5.06 3.78 13.75
CA TYR A 259 6.19 3.00 14.25
C TYR A 259 6.06 1.49 13.97
N PRO A 260 4.91 0.84 14.23
CA PRO A 260 4.76 -0.59 13.91
C PRO A 260 4.87 -0.88 12.42
N VAL A 261 4.30 -0.01 11.57
CA VAL A 261 4.36 -0.16 10.12
C VAL A 261 5.80 -0.06 9.64
N HIS A 262 6.54 0.94 10.11
CA HIS A 262 7.94 1.15 9.76
C HIS A 262 8.81 -0.05 10.16
N LEU A 263 8.61 -0.62 11.36
CA LEU A 263 9.34 -1.81 11.79
C LEU A 263 9.01 -3.04 10.94
N THR A 264 7.74 -3.21 10.57
CA THR A 264 7.30 -4.33 9.72
C THR A 264 7.85 -4.19 8.30
N GLU A 265 7.87 -2.99 7.73
CA GLU A 265 8.50 -2.71 6.43
C GLU A 265 10.00 -3.02 6.46
N ARG A 266 10.70 -2.60 7.53
CA ARG A 266 12.12 -2.93 7.73
C ARG A 266 12.34 -4.43 7.84
N TYR A 267 11.51 -5.13 8.60
CA TYR A 267 11.57 -6.58 8.72
C TYR A 267 11.43 -7.27 7.35
N ILE A 268 10.47 -6.87 6.52
CA ILE A 268 10.30 -7.41 5.16
C ILE A 268 11.57 -7.19 4.34
N LYS A 269 12.10 -5.95 4.34
CA LYS A 269 13.30 -5.59 3.57
C LYS A 269 14.54 -6.39 4.00
N THR A 270 14.68 -6.72 5.28
CA THR A 270 15.82 -7.55 5.75
C THR A 270 15.73 -9.01 5.31
N GLN A 271 14.55 -9.48 4.89
CA GLN A 271 14.41 -10.84 4.34
C GLN A 271 14.77 -10.94 2.86
N PHE A 272 14.83 -9.81 2.15
CA PHE A 272 15.18 -9.79 0.74
C PHE A 272 16.68 -9.96 0.53
N ARG A 273 17.04 -10.65 -0.55
CA ARG A 273 18.41 -10.76 -1.01
C ARG A 273 18.87 -9.42 -1.58
N ASN A 274 20.16 -9.13 -1.44
CA ASN A 274 20.73 -7.98 -2.13
C ASN A 274 20.75 -8.20 -3.65
N ASP A 275 20.87 -7.10 -4.39
CA ASP A 275 20.82 -7.10 -5.85
C ASP A 275 21.92 -7.96 -6.48
N GLN A 276 23.12 -8.00 -5.87
CA GLN A 276 24.25 -8.77 -6.39
C GLN A 276 23.97 -10.28 -6.31
N SER A 277 23.40 -10.75 -5.22
CA SER A 277 23.01 -12.14 -5.04
C SER A 277 21.91 -12.56 -6.01
N ILE A 278 20.93 -11.68 -6.28
CA ILE A 278 19.88 -11.95 -7.27
C ILE A 278 20.47 -12.03 -8.68
N ARG A 279 21.34 -11.09 -9.05
CA ARG A 279 22.01 -11.09 -10.37
C ARG A 279 22.91 -12.31 -10.56
N ALA A 280 23.52 -12.84 -9.50
CA ALA A 280 24.33 -14.05 -9.59
C ALA A 280 23.51 -15.34 -9.80
N CYS A 281 22.18 -15.28 -9.66
CA CYS A 281 21.28 -16.42 -9.84
C CYS A 281 20.68 -16.50 -11.26
N LEU A 282 20.83 -15.47 -12.08
CA LEU A 282 20.18 -15.29 -13.38
C LEU A 282 21.22 -15.11 -14.49
#